data_AF-A0A2D4VL52-F1
#
_entry.id   AF-A0A2D4VL52-F1
#
_cell.length_a   1.000
_cell.length_b   1.000
_cell.length_c   1.000
_cell.angle_alpha   90.00
_cell.angle_beta   90.00
_cell.angle_gamma   90.00
#
_symmetry.space_group_name_H-M   'P 1'
#
loop_
_entity.id
_entity.type
_entity.pdbx_description
1 polymer ?
#
loop_
_entity_poly.entity_id
_entity_poly.type
_entity_poly.pdbx_seq_one_letter_code
_entity_poly.pdbx_strand_id
1 'polypeptide(L)'
;MSEDEILEKLKEFLDELFEIPPEQVTLDAQLVDDLDLDSIDAVDLVLKLQEFTGQKVSAEQFQSVRSVRDVIGQVHELLGQAA
;
A
#
# COMPACT_ATOMS: atom_id res chain seq x y z
N MET A 1 3.20 -1.11 -14.50
CA MET A 1 3.45 0.14 -13.75
C MET A 1 4.80 0.03 -13.09
N SER A 2 5.52 1.14 -12.94
CA SER A 2 6.81 1.16 -12.23
C SER A 2 6.59 1.31 -10.71
N GLU A 3 7.59 0.95 -9.90
CA GLU A 3 7.55 1.10 -8.44
C GLU A 3 7.26 2.56 -8.02
N ASP A 4 7.85 3.54 -8.73
CA ASP A 4 7.61 4.97 -8.50
C ASP A 4 6.14 5.37 -8.69
N GLU A 5 5.48 4.88 -9.76
CA GLU A 5 4.07 5.19 -10.02
C GLU A 5 3.15 4.62 -8.93
N ILE A 6 3.50 3.43 -8.43
CA ILE A 6 2.76 2.78 -7.34
C ILE A 6 2.98 3.54 -6.04
N LEU A 7 4.20 4.00 -5.76
CA LEU A 7 4.49 4.83 -4.59
C LEU A 7 3.71 6.14 -4.65
N GLU A 8 3.65 6.81 -5.80
CA GLU A 8 2.86 8.04 -5.97
C GLU A 8 1.36 7.78 -5.74
N LYS A 9 0.83 6.68 -6.28
CA LYS A 9 -0.57 6.30 -6.04
C LYS A 9 -0.85 5.94 -4.58
N LEU A 10 0.07 5.21 -3.95
CA LEU A 10 -0.03 4.84 -2.55
C LEU A 10 0.00 6.08 -1.65
N LYS A 11 0.86 7.05 -1.98
CA LYS A 11 0.92 8.37 -1.33
C LYS A 11 -0.40 9.11 -1.40
N GLU A 12 -1.00 9.18 -2.59
CA GLU A 12 -2.33 9.78 -2.77
C GLU A 12 -3.38 9.05 -1.91
N PHE A 13 -3.39 7.72 -1.92
CA PHE A 13 -4.36 6.97 -1.11
C PHE A 13 -4.17 7.17 0.38
N LEU A 14 -2.92 7.21 0.86
CA LEU A 14 -2.64 7.42 2.28
C LEU A 14 -3.01 8.85 2.72
N ASP A 15 -2.79 9.84 1.87
CA ASP A 15 -3.23 11.22 2.10
C ASP A 15 -4.76 11.35 2.09
N GLU A 16 -5.45 10.75 1.11
CA GLU A 16 -6.90 10.84 1.00
C GLU A 16 -7.67 10.02 2.06
N LEU A 17 -7.17 8.85 2.45
CA LEU A 17 -7.86 7.93 3.36
C LEU A 17 -7.50 8.19 4.83
N PHE A 18 -6.24 8.51 5.10
CA PHE A 18 -5.71 8.58 6.46
C PHE A 18 -5.16 9.97 6.81
N GLU A 19 -5.25 10.94 5.90
CA GLU A 19 -4.67 12.29 6.07
C GLU A 19 -3.16 12.25 6.35
N ILE A 20 -2.47 11.21 5.83
CA ILE A 20 -1.04 11.01 6.02
C ILE A 20 -0.29 11.74 4.91
N PRO A 21 0.58 12.69 5.26
CA PRO A 21 1.25 13.50 4.26
C PRO A 21 2.25 12.66 3.45
N PRO A 22 2.31 12.83 2.11
CA PRO A 22 3.10 12.00 1.20
C PRO A 22 4.62 12.13 1.39
N GLU A 23 5.05 13.14 2.17
CA GLU A 23 6.43 13.33 2.62
C GLU A 23 6.86 12.31 3.69
N GLN A 24 5.93 11.80 4.52
CA GLN A 24 6.21 10.76 5.52
C GLN A 24 6.23 9.37 4.91
N VAL A 25 5.50 9.17 3.81
CA VAL A 25 5.43 7.90 3.09
C VAL A 25 6.73 7.67 2.29
N THR A 26 7.73 7.11 2.96
CA THR A 26 9.01 6.70 2.36
C THR A 26 9.04 5.19 2.14
N LEU A 27 9.89 4.70 1.24
CA LEU A 27 10.03 3.25 1.00
C LEU A 27 10.40 2.45 2.26
N ASP A 28 11.11 3.07 3.20
CA ASP A 28 11.55 2.46 4.44
C ASP A 28 10.55 2.66 5.59
N ALA A 29 9.58 3.56 5.41
CA ALA A 29 8.57 3.86 6.42
C ALA A 29 7.78 2.61 6.80
N GLN A 30 7.61 2.42 8.10
CA GLN A 30 6.80 1.35 8.65
C GLN A 30 5.34 1.81 8.71
N LEU A 31 4.43 0.99 8.21
CA LEU A 31 3.00 1.30 8.18
C LEU A 31 2.47 1.57 9.61
N VAL A 32 2.88 0.72 10.56
CA VAL A 32 2.40 0.83 11.94
C VAL A 32 3.26 1.81 12.76
N ASP A 33 4.58 1.67 12.74
CA ASP A 33 5.45 2.47 13.62
C ASP A 33 5.68 3.91 13.15
N ASP A 34 5.68 4.18 11.83
CA ASP A 34 6.04 5.48 11.25
C ASP A 34 4.79 6.24 10.79
N LEU A 35 3.85 5.52 10.18
CA LEU A 35 2.62 6.09 9.64
C LEU A 35 1.41 5.95 10.58
N ASP A 36 1.60 5.39 11.78
CA ASP A 36 0.57 5.19 12.82
C ASP A 36 -0.68 4.46 12.31
N LEU A 37 -0.53 3.53 11.36
CA LEU A 37 -1.65 2.79 10.80
C LEU A 37 -2.08 1.65 11.73
N ASP A 38 -3.36 1.65 12.10
CA ASP A 38 -3.95 0.59 12.87
C ASP A 38 -4.35 -0.63 12.01
N SER A 39 -4.71 -1.72 12.68
CA SER A 39 -5.22 -2.92 12.00
C SER A 39 -6.50 -2.67 11.20
N ILE A 40 -7.23 -1.59 11.49
CA ILE A 40 -8.43 -1.18 10.74
C ILE A 40 -8.03 -0.45 9.46
N ASP A 41 -7.10 0.51 9.56
CA ASP A 41 -6.61 1.28 8.42
C ASP A 41 -5.94 0.38 7.37
N ALA A 42 -5.18 -0.61 7.84
CA ALA A 42 -4.65 -1.69 7.04
C ALA A 42 -5.73 -2.36 6.15
N VAL A 43 -6.92 -2.62 6.69
CA VAL A 43 -8.02 -3.26 5.94
C VAL A 43 -8.60 -2.32 4.90
N ASP A 44 -8.82 -1.04 5.22
CA ASP A 44 -9.29 -0.04 4.26
C ASP A 44 -8.30 0.17 3.10
N LEU A 45 -7.00 0.21 3.40
CA LEU A 45 -5.94 0.31 2.39
C LEU A 45 -5.96 -0.91 1.45
N VAL A 46 -6.12 -2.13 1.99
CA VAL A 46 -6.26 -3.36 1.19
C VAL A 46 -7.43 -3.24 0.24
N LEU A 47 -8.61 -2.88 0.75
CA LEU A 47 -9.82 -2.79 -0.07
C LEU A 47 -9.63 -1.80 -1.21
N LYS A 48 -9.02 -0.63 -0.93
CA LYS A 48 -8.72 0.38 -1.94
C LYS A 48 -7.74 -0.12 -3.00
N LEU A 49 -6.66 -0.79 -2.58
CA LEU A 49 -5.67 -1.37 -3.48
C LEU A 49 -6.26 -2.49 -4.33
N GLN A 50 -7.15 -3.32 -3.77
CA GLN A 50 -7.88 -4.35 -4.52
C GLN A 50 -8.79 -3.74 -5.57
N GLU A 51 -9.52 -2.67 -5.25
CA GLU A 51 -10.35 -1.96 -6.22
C GLU A 51 -9.52 -1.31 -7.34
N PHE A 52 -8.38 -0.71 -6.98
CA PHE A 52 -7.48 -0.07 -7.94
C PHE A 52 -6.80 -1.06 -8.88
N THR A 53 -6.24 -2.14 -8.33
CA THR A 53 -5.53 -3.18 -9.10
C THR A 53 -6.48 -4.15 -9.80
N GLY A 54 -7.74 -4.24 -9.34
CA GLY A 54 -8.70 -5.26 -9.76
C GLY A 54 -8.31 -6.68 -9.35
N GLN A 55 -7.27 -6.83 -8.53
CA GLN A 55 -6.70 -8.11 -8.11
C GLN A 55 -7.13 -8.44 -6.67
N LYS A 56 -7.19 -9.74 -6.35
CA LYS A 56 -7.49 -10.18 -4.98
C LYS A 56 -6.23 -10.21 -4.14
N VAL A 57 -6.06 -9.20 -3.30
CA VAL A 57 -5.06 -9.22 -2.23
C VAL A 57 -5.55 -10.17 -1.14
N SER A 58 -4.74 -11.16 -0.76
CA SER A 58 -5.07 -12.08 0.34
C SER A 58 -4.60 -11.53 1.67
N ALA A 59 -5.34 -11.81 2.76
CA ALA A 59 -4.97 -11.36 4.10
C ALA A 59 -3.58 -11.84 4.56
N GLU A 60 -3.07 -12.96 4.02
CA GLU A 60 -1.71 -13.46 4.30
C GLU A 60 -0.62 -12.60 3.63
N GLN A 61 -0.85 -12.18 2.38
CA GLN A 61 0.03 -11.23 1.70
C GLN A 61 0.05 -9.94 2.50
N PHE A 62 -1.12 -9.49 2.96
CA PHE A 62 -1.20 -8.24 3.69
C PHE A 62 -0.62 -8.29 5.10
N GLN A 63 -0.77 -9.41 5.82
CA GLN A 63 -0.14 -9.58 7.13
C GLN A 63 1.39 -9.63 7.08
N SER A 64 1.97 -9.94 5.92
CA SER A 64 3.42 -9.88 5.72
C SER A 64 3.90 -8.45 5.41
N VAL A 65 3.00 -7.53 5.03
CA VAL A 65 3.38 -6.14 4.75
C VAL A 65 3.60 -5.41 6.07
N ARG A 66 4.80 -4.89 6.28
CA ARG A 66 5.11 -4.01 7.42
C ARG A 66 5.63 -2.64 6.98
N SER A 67 6.22 -2.58 5.79
CA SER A 67 6.79 -1.38 5.21
C SER A 67 6.05 -0.94 3.95
N VAL A 68 6.18 0.33 3.60
CA VAL A 68 5.70 0.87 2.32
C VAL A 68 6.33 0.12 1.13
N ARG A 69 7.62 -0.24 1.22
CA ARG A 69 8.28 -1.07 0.19
C ARG A 69 7.59 -2.40 -0.01
N ASP A 70 7.19 -3.08 1.07
CA ASP A 70 6.47 -4.36 0.94
C ASP A 70 5.12 -4.15 0.24
N VAL A 71 4.39 -3.06 0.53
CA VAL A 71 3.10 -2.75 -0.15
C VAL A 71 3.33 -2.59 -1.64
N ILE A 72 4.33 -1.78 -2.00
CA ILE A 72 4.67 -1.50 -3.40
C ILE A 72 5.07 -2.79 -4.11
N GLY A 73 5.89 -3.63 -3.47
CA GLY A 73 6.28 -4.93 -4.01
C GLY A 73 5.08 -5.82 -4.29
N GLN A 74 4.14 -5.92 -3.36
CA GLN A 74 2.91 -6.70 -3.54
C GLN A 74 2.06 -6.14 -4.69
N VAL A 75 1.81 -4.83 -4.70
CA VAL A 75 1.01 -4.19 -5.77
C VAL A 75 1.70 -4.33 -7.13
N HIS A 76 3.02 -4.21 -7.18
CA HIS A 76 3.81 -4.37 -8.39
C HIS A 76 3.73 -5.79 -8.93
N GLU A 77 3.85 -6.81 -8.08
CA GLU A 77 3.63 -8.21 -8.49
C GLU A 77 2.21 -8.44 -9.01
N LEU A 78 1.19 -7.92 -8.31
CA LEU A 78 -0.21 -8.07 -8.73
C LEU A 78 -0.51 -7.42 -10.08
N LEU A 79 0.05 -6.23 -10.33
CA LEU A 79 -0.07 -5.53 -11.62
C LEU A 79 0.79 -6.19 -12.72
N GLY A 80 1.93 -6.79 -12.36
CA GLY A 80 2.82 -7.49 -13.27
C GLY A 80 2.34 -8.89 -13.69
N GLN A 81 1.55 -9.55 -12.85
CA GLN A 81 0.95 -10.87 -13.13
C GLN A 81 -0.24 -10.82 -14.12
N ALA A 82 -0.61 -9.64 -14.62
CA ALA A 82 -1.67 -9.45 -15.62
C ALA A 82 -1.19 -9.62 -17.08
N ALA A 83 -0.11 -10.37 -17.33
CA ALA A 83 0.44 -10.65 -18.66
C ALA A 83 0.03 -12.03 -19.20
#